data_AF-A0AAD6S2E3-F1
#
_entry.id   AF-A0AAD6S2E3-F1
#
_cell.length_a   1.000
_cell.length_b   1.000
_cell.length_c   1.000
_cell.angle_alpha   90.00
_cell.angle_beta   90.00
_cell.angle_gamma   90.00
#
_symmetry.space_group_name_H-M   'P 1'
#
loop_
_entity.id
_entity.type
_entity.pdbx_description
1 polymer ?
#
loop_
_entity_poly.entity_id
_entity_poly.type
_entity_poly.pdbx_seq_one_letter_code
_entity_poly.pdbx_strand_id
1 'polypeptide(L)'
;MSQLPIHLSSIRVKKVEFSYSIPQVFADMANLQHGSDGLIIIIPVSTRHTRLSDDNILKWKPPSENSIYFKLVLRFPPLPEDTPGFSRQTYISIACLVRRHHVRAI
;
A
#
# COMPACT_ATOMS: atom_id res chain seq x y z
N MET A 1 3.38 -18.67 41.28
CA MET A 1 3.54 -17.77 40.11
C MET A 1 3.10 -18.54 38.87
N SER A 2 1.83 -18.47 38.50
CA SER A 2 1.31 -19.16 37.31
C SER A 2 1.76 -18.41 36.06
N GLN A 3 2.60 -19.04 35.25
CA GLN A 3 2.97 -18.52 33.93
C GLN A 3 1.72 -18.43 33.05
N LEU A 4 1.33 -17.22 32.66
CA LEU A 4 0.31 -17.01 31.64
C LEU A 4 0.87 -17.51 30.29
N PRO A 5 0.08 -18.23 29.48
CA PRO A 5 0.56 -18.75 28.21
C PRO A 5 0.97 -17.58 27.30
N ILE A 6 2.22 -17.62 26.82
CA ILE A 6 2.74 -16.66 25.83
C ILE A 6 2.01 -16.92 24.52
N HIS A 7 0.93 -16.19 24.28
CA HIS A 7 0.23 -16.26 23.01
C HIS A 7 0.88 -15.29 22.02
N LEU A 8 1.48 -15.82 20.95
CA LEU A 8 2.22 -15.04 19.96
C LEU A 8 1.32 -14.04 19.20
N SER A 9 0.05 -14.40 18.95
CA SER A 9 -0.91 -13.54 18.23
C SER A 9 -2.36 -14.01 18.37
N SER A 10 -3.29 -13.12 18.72
CA SER A 10 -4.74 -13.43 18.81
C SER A 10 -5.34 -13.88 17.46
N ILE A 11 -6.01 -15.04 17.43
CA ILE A 11 -6.72 -15.54 16.25
C ILE A 11 -8.15 -14.97 16.28
N ARG A 12 -8.56 -14.30 15.20
CA ARG A 12 -9.93 -13.79 15.02
C ARG A 12 -10.41 -14.02 13.59
N VAL A 13 -11.70 -14.27 13.43
CA VAL A 13 -12.33 -14.38 12.11
C VAL A 13 -12.53 -12.98 11.53
N LYS A 14 -12.19 -12.80 10.26
CA LYS A 14 -12.41 -11.53 9.55
C LYS A 14 -13.91 -11.36 9.30
N LYS A 15 -14.48 -10.24 9.75
CA LYS A 15 -15.85 -9.84 9.41
C LYS A 15 -15.94 -9.63 7.90
N VAL A 16 -16.91 -10.27 7.27
CA VAL A 16 -17.22 -10.13 5.84
C VAL A 16 -18.60 -9.50 5.68
N GLU A 17 -18.73 -8.61 4.71
CA GLU A 17 -19.97 -7.90 4.40
C GLU A 17 -20.35 -8.12 2.94
N PHE A 18 -21.63 -7.98 2.63
CA PHE A 18 -22.10 -8.08 1.27
C PHE A 18 -21.59 -6.91 0.41
N SER A 19 -21.51 -7.12 -0.91
CA SER A 19 -20.98 -6.15 -1.85
C SER A 19 -21.76 -4.82 -1.89
N TYR A 20 -23.05 -4.83 -1.56
CA TYR A 20 -23.86 -3.62 -1.49
C TYR A 20 -23.64 -2.81 -0.20
N SER A 21 -22.96 -3.38 0.80
CA SER A 21 -22.66 -2.72 2.09
C SER A 21 -21.29 -2.03 2.11
N ILE A 22 -20.69 -1.77 0.95
CA ILE A 22 -19.39 -1.09 0.83
C ILE A 22 -19.30 0.22 1.65
N PRO A 23 -20.32 1.11 1.68
CA PRO A 23 -20.25 2.33 2.49
C PRO A 23 -20.05 2.05 3.99
N GLN A 24 -20.69 0.99 4.50
CA GLN A 24 -20.53 0.56 5.89
C GLN A 24 -19.13 0.00 6.14
N VAL A 25 -18.58 -0.77 5.19
CA VAL A 25 -17.21 -1.27 5.29
C VAL A 25 -16.20 -0.12 5.36
N PHE A 26 -16.39 0.94 4.56
CA PHE A 26 -15.53 2.12 4.64
C PHE A 26 -15.64 2.86 5.97
N ALA A 27 -16.84 2.93 6.56
CA ALA A 27 -17.02 3.49 7.91
C ALA A 27 -16.32 2.63 8.98
N ASP A 28 -16.47 1.30 8.89
CA ASP A 28 -15.85 0.35 9.82
C ASP A 28 -14.31 0.33 9.69
N MET A 29 -13.77 0.59 8.49
CA MET A 29 -12.32 0.60 8.23
C MET A 29 -11.55 1.60 9.11
N ALA A 30 -12.16 2.74 9.45
CA ALA A 30 -11.54 3.75 10.31
C ALA A 30 -11.33 3.25 11.75
N ASN A 31 -12.10 2.25 12.18
CA ASN A 31 -12.08 1.69 13.54
C ASN A 31 -11.24 0.41 13.65
N LEU A 32 -10.56 0.00 12.59
CA LEU A 32 -9.73 -1.21 12.60
C LEU A 32 -8.49 -1.03 13.47
N GLN A 33 -8.14 -2.07 14.23
CA GLN A 33 -6.92 -2.13 15.04
C GLN A 33 -5.64 -2.30 14.20
N HIS A 34 -5.77 -2.47 12.88
CA HIS A 34 -4.68 -2.69 11.93
C HIS A 34 -4.88 -1.79 10.70
N GLY A 35 -3.79 -1.48 10.00
CA GLY A 35 -3.87 -0.75 8.74
C GLY A 35 -4.61 -1.56 7.67
N SER A 36 -5.44 -0.89 6.87
CA SER A 36 -6.12 -1.46 5.71
C SER A 36 -5.62 -0.77 4.45
N ASP A 37 -5.37 -1.55 3.39
CA ASP A 37 -4.85 -1.09 2.11
C ASP A 37 -5.89 -1.16 0.97
N GLY A 38 -7.17 -1.32 1.32
CA GLY A 38 -8.27 -1.35 0.38
C GLY A 38 -9.30 -2.45 0.69
N LEU A 39 -9.90 -3.00 -0.36
CA LEU A 39 -10.98 -3.98 -0.30
C LEU A 39 -10.59 -5.28 -0.98
N ILE A 40 -11.07 -6.39 -0.42
CA ILE A 40 -11.05 -7.70 -1.06
C ILE A 40 -12.51 -8.07 -1.32
N ILE A 41 -12.87 -8.26 -2.58
CA ILE A 41 -14.21 -8.66 -3.00
C ILE A 41 -14.11 -10.09 -3.49
N ILE A 42 -14.93 -10.96 -2.90
CA ILE A 42 -14.99 -12.38 -3.24
C ILE A 42 -16.32 -12.59 -3.94
N ILE A 43 -16.27 -13.03 -5.19
CA ILE A 43 -17.45 -13.39 -5.96
C ILE A 43 -17.83 -14.82 -5.53
N PRO A 44 -19.03 -15.04 -4.97
CA PRO A 44 -19.46 -16.37 -4.60
C PRO A 44 -19.72 -17.17 -5.88
N VAL A 45 -18.88 -18.15 -6.16
CA VAL A 45 -19.05 -19.06 -7.30
C VAL A 45 -19.16 -20.49 -6.77
N SER A 46 -20.00 -21.30 -7.42
CA SER A 46 -20.08 -22.74 -7.20
C SER A 46 -18.81 -23.50 -7.62
N THR A 47 -17.81 -22.82 -8.17
CA THR A 47 -16.56 -23.40 -8.66
C THR A 47 -15.51 -23.48 -7.55
N ARG A 48 -14.74 -24.58 -7.57
CA ARG A 48 -13.66 -24.82 -6.61
C ARG A 48 -12.54 -23.79 -6.83
N HIS A 49 -12.05 -23.19 -5.74
CA HIS A 49 -10.88 -22.31 -5.73
C HIS A 49 -9.71 -22.92 -6.52
N THR A 50 -9.24 -22.21 -7.54
CA THR A 50 -8.10 -22.62 -8.38
C THR A 50 -6.81 -21.96 -7.88
N ARG A 51 -5.68 -22.66 -8.00
CA ARG A 51 -4.43 -22.34 -7.28
C ARG A 51 -3.57 -21.20 -7.86
N LEU A 52 -3.95 -20.54 -8.95
CA LEU A 52 -3.00 -19.71 -9.73
C LEU A 52 -3.46 -18.28 -10.02
N SER A 53 -4.72 -18.07 -10.36
CA SER A 53 -5.36 -16.76 -10.47
C SER A 53 -6.85 -17.04 -10.38
N ASP A 54 -7.46 -16.62 -9.27
CA ASP A 54 -8.89 -16.78 -9.10
C ASP A 54 -9.54 -15.48 -9.55
N ASP A 55 -10.09 -15.47 -10.76
CA ASP A 55 -10.81 -14.32 -11.32
C ASP A 55 -12.02 -13.91 -10.45
N ASN A 56 -12.38 -14.76 -9.47
CA ASN A 56 -13.43 -14.51 -8.49
C ASN A 56 -12.95 -13.72 -7.27
N ILE A 57 -11.64 -13.47 -7.14
CA ILE A 57 -11.07 -12.64 -6.05
C ILE A 57 -10.56 -11.34 -6.64
N LEU A 58 -11.29 -10.26 -6.39
CA LEU A 58 -10.89 -8.92 -6.78
C LEU A 58 -10.24 -8.20 -5.61
N LYS A 59 -9.12 -7.53 -5.89
CA LYS A 59 -8.41 -6.68 -4.93
C LYS A 59 -8.47 -5.24 -5.40
N TRP A 60 -9.09 -4.37 -4.62
CA TRP A 60 -9.20 -2.96 -4.94
C TRP A 60 -8.40 -2.12 -3.94
N LYS A 61 -7.72 -1.09 -4.43
CA LYS A 61 -7.03 -0.08 -3.62
C LYS A 61 -7.49 1.32 -4.04
N PRO A 62 -7.54 2.30 -3.13
CA PRO A 62 -7.80 3.67 -3.53
C PRO A 62 -6.68 4.14 -4.48
N PRO A 63 -7.01 4.87 -5.57
CA PRO A 63 -6.00 5.32 -6.54
C PRO A 63 -4.86 6.11 -5.89
N SER A 64 -5.17 6.89 -4.85
CA SER A 64 -4.21 7.65 -4.07
C SER A 64 -3.17 6.78 -3.35
N GLU A 65 -3.37 5.47 -3.21
CA GLU A 65 -2.38 4.53 -2.66
C GLU A 65 -1.60 3.79 -3.75
N ASN A 66 -1.96 3.97 -5.03
CA ASN A 66 -1.16 3.47 -6.14
C ASN A 66 0.07 4.37 -6.33
N SER A 67 1.15 4.00 -5.67
CA SER A 67 2.43 4.69 -5.76
C SER A 67 3.36 4.02 -6.75
N ILE A 68 4.18 4.83 -7.41
CA ILE A 68 5.32 4.34 -8.20
C ILE A 68 6.60 5.02 -7.71
N TYR A 69 7.71 4.30 -7.82
CA TYR A 69 9.03 4.81 -7.46
C TYR A 69 9.63 5.58 -8.63
N PHE A 70 10.01 6.83 -8.39
CA PHE A 70 10.79 7.62 -9.33
C PHE A 70 12.18 7.90 -8.77
N LYS A 71 13.17 7.98 -9.66
CA LYS A 71 14.50 8.49 -9.31
C LYS A 71 14.46 10.02 -9.37
N LEU A 72 14.47 10.68 -8.22
CA LEU A 72 14.62 12.12 -8.13
C LEU A 72 16.09 12.46 -8.35
N VAL A 73 16.39 13.29 -9.36
CA VAL A 73 17.74 13.78 -9.64
C VAL A 73 17.74 15.29 -9.46
N LEU A 74 18.37 15.76 -8.38
CA LEU A 74 18.59 17.18 -8.16
C LEU A 74 19.83 17.61 -8.93
N ARG A 75 19.72 18.65 -9.75
CA ARG A 75 20.85 19.25 -10.47
C ARG A 75 21.09 20.64 -9.92
N PHE A 76 22.27 20.87 -9.35
CA PHE A 76 22.66 22.18 -8.83
C PHE A 76 23.50 22.93 -9.88
N PRO A 77 23.33 24.26 -10.01
CA PRO A 77 24.18 25.06 -10.87
C PRO A 77 25.64 24.99 -10.40
N PRO A 78 26.62 25.11 -11.31
CA PRO A 78 28.03 25.14 -10.93
C PRO A 78 28.30 26.34 -10.00
N LEU A 79 29.02 26.09 -8.90
CA LEU A 79 29.48 27.16 -8.02
C LEU A 79 30.61 27.97 -8.69
N PRO A 80 30.80 29.26 -8.32
CA PRO A 80 31.93 30.05 -8.77
C PRO A 80 33.27 29.38 -8.44
N GLU A 81 34.26 29.57 -9.32
CA GLU A 81 35.53 28.82 -9.34
C GLU A 81 36.39 28.96 -8.07
N ASP A 82 36.15 29.98 -7.24
CA ASP A 82 37.02 30.37 -6.13
C ASP A 82 36.76 29.63 -4.79
N THR A 83 36.07 28.49 -4.79
CA THR A 83 35.80 27.74 -3.54
C THR A 83 36.67 26.49 -3.44
N PRO A 84 37.85 26.55 -2.78
CA PRO A 84 38.72 25.39 -2.61
C PRO A 84 38.07 24.35 -1.69
N GLY A 85 37.90 23.12 -2.18
CA GLY A 85 37.51 21.95 -1.37
C GLY A 85 36.19 21.26 -1.74
N PHE A 86 35.41 21.77 -2.70
CA PHE A 86 34.16 21.12 -3.09
C PHE A 86 34.35 20.22 -4.32
N SER A 87 34.42 18.90 -4.14
CA SER A 87 34.34 17.97 -5.27
C SER A 87 32.95 18.09 -5.90
N ARG A 88 32.90 18.30 -7.22
CA ARG A 88 31.67 18.61 -7.97
C ARG A 88 30.76 17.37 -8.07
N GLN A 89 30.10 16.99 -6.98
CA GLN A 89 28.93 16.10 -7.06
C GLN A 89 27.71 16.98 -7.38
N THR A 90 27.55 17.34 -8.65
CA THR A 90 26.44 18.20 -9.14
C THR A 90 25.08 17.51 -9.18
N TYR A 91 24.99 16.26 -8.72
CA TYR A 91 23.75 15.50 -8.66
C TYR A 91 23.58 14.71 -7.36
N ILE A 92 22.43 14.91 -6.71
CA ILE A 92 21.93 14.06 -5.63
C ILE A 92 20.81 13.21 -6.20
N SER A 93 20.86 11.89 -5.99
CA SER A 93 19.82 10.95 -6.42
C SER A 93 19.11 10.34 -5.22
N ILE A 94 17.78 10.47 -5.16
CA ILE A 94 16.95 9.91 -4.08
C ILE A 94 15.79 9.13 -4.72
N ALA A 95 15.46 7.95 -4.18
CA ALA A 95 14.24 7.24 -4.55
C ALA A 95 13.04 7.95 -3.92
N CYS A 96 12.14 8.48 -4.74
CA CYS A 96 10.95 9.19 -4.27
C CYS A 96 9.69 8.40 -4.61
N LEU A 97 8.82 8.26 -3.61
CA LEU A 97 7.50 7.66 -3.76
C LEU A 97 6.53 8.73 -4.26
N VAL A 98 6.01 8.58 -5.48
CA VAL A 98 4.97 9.49 -6.00
C VAL A 98 3.64 8.75 -6.03
N ARG A 99 2.61 9.33 -5.39
CA ARG A 99 1.24 8.79 -5.37
C ARG A 99 0.49 9.22 -6.63
N ARG A 100 -0.09 8.28 -7.39
CA ARG A 100 -0.87 8.59 -8.60
C ARG A 100 -2.31 8.96 -8.26
N HIS A 101 -2.74 10.17 -8.55
CA HIS A 101 -4.15 10.56 -8.36
C HIS A 101 -5.10 10.13 -9.51
N HIS A 102 -4.59 9.62 -10.64
CA HIS A 102 -5.35 9.51 -11.90
C HIS A 102 -5.16 8.20 -12.70
N VAL A 103 -5.08 7.03 -12.05
CA VAL A 103 -5.11 5.75 -12.79
C VAL A 103 -6.26 4.89 -12.29
N ARG A 104 -7.19 4.54 -13.19
CA ARG A 104 -8.18 3.47 -12.96
C ARG A 104 -7.40 2.18 -12.71
N ALA A 105 -7.50 1.66 -11.49
CA ALA A 105 -7.13 0.28 -11.23
C ALA A 105 -8.12 -0.61 -12.00
N ILE A 106 -7.57 -1.55 -12.78
CA ILE A 106 -8.31 -2.64 -13.43
C ILE A 106 -8.72 -3.63 -12.35
#